data_AF-V2YKI5-F1
#
_entry.id   AF-V2YKI5-F1
#
_cell.length_a   1.000
_cell.length_b   1.000
_cell.length_c   1.000
_cell.angle_alpha   90.00
_cell.angle_beta   90.00
_cell.angle_gamma   90.00
#
_symmetry.space_group_name_H-M   'P 1'
#
loop_
_entity.id
_entity.type
_entity.pdbx_description
1 polymer ?
#
loop_
_entity_poly.entity_id
_entity_poly.type
_entity_poly.pdbx_seq_one_letter_code
_entity_poly.pdbx_strand_id
1 'polypeptide(L)'
;MTIAKNYLREKEMSYLERIVTLYLDYAELQAERKIPMSMEDWAKRLDGFLEFNGNELLIGPGKISAEQAKLHAETEFEKYRIIQDQLYESDFDRFLAMGQSVVLDEDKPSIKK
;
A
#
# COMPACT_ATOMS: atom_id res chain seq x y z
N MET A 1 -9.09 13.61 9.86
CA MET A 1 -7.78 13.22 9.31
C MET A 1 -8.05 12.30 8.13
N THR A 2 -7.88 12.78 6.90
CA THR A 2 -8.26 12.05 5.68
C THR A 2 -7.01 11.33 5.17
N ILE A 3 -6.90 10.03 5.41
CA ILE A 3 -5.81 9.21 4.86
C ILE A 3 -6.23 8.80 3.46
N ALA A 4 -5.73 9.49 2.44
CA ALA A 4 -5.83 9.01 1.07
C ALA A 4 -4.99 7.74 0.97
N LYS A 5 -5.64 6.56 0.95
CA LYS A 5 -5.00 5.30 0.64
C LYS A 5 -4.72 5.24 -0.86
N ASN A 6 -3.74 6.02 -1.32
CA ASN A 6 -3.21 5.88 -2.67
C ASN A 6 -2.27 4.67 -2.66
N TYR A 7 -2.84 3.49 -2.85
CA TYR A 7 -2.04 2.29 -3.06
C TYR A 7 -1.34 2.46 -4.41
N LEU A 8 -0.02 2.68 -4.36
CA LEU A 8 0.85 2.54 -5.52
C LEU A 8 0.44 1.27 -6.28
N ARG A 9 0.30 1.36 -7.61
CA ARG A 9 0.03 0.17 -8.43
C ARG A 9 1.14 -0.84 -8.22
N GLU A 10 0.89 -2.11 -8.47
CA GLU A 10 1.87 -3.19 -8.25
C GLU A 10 3.26 -2.89 -8.84
N LYS A 11 3.31 -2.29 -10.04
CA LYS A 11 4.57 -1.85 -10.66
C LYS A 11 5.28 -0.73 -9.91
N GLU A 12 4.52 0.25 -9.42
CA GLU A 12 5.02 1.39 -8.65
C GLU A 12 5.49 0.94 -7.27
N MET A 13 4.78 -0.01 -6.64
CA MET A 13 5.19 -0.63 -5.38
C MET A 13 6.49 -1.42 -5.56
N SER A 14 6.56 -2.28 -6.58
CA SER A 14 7.78 -3.05 -6.87
C SER A 14 8.98 -2.14 -7.18
N TYR A 15 8.74 -1.02 -7.86
CA TYR A 15 9.78 -0.01 -8.08
C TYR A 15 10.22 0.64 -6.76
N LEU A 16 9.26 1.05 -5.91
CA LEU A 16 9.55 1.63 -4.60
C LEU A 16 10.34 0.69 -3.70
N GLU A 17 9.98 -0.59 -3.66
CA GLU A 17 10.71 -1.60 -2.89
C GLU A 17 12.16 -1.69 -3.35
N ARG A 18 12.40 -1.77 -4.66
CA ARG A 18 13.76 -1.85 -5.24
C ARG A 18 14.61 -0.64 -4.90
N ILE A 19 14.07 0.58 -5.05
CA ILE A 19 14.83 1.80 -4.78
C ILE A 19 15.13 1.97 -3.29
N VAL A 20 14.22 1.56 -2.41
CA VAL A 20 14.43 1.56 -0.96
C VAL A 20 15.49 0.54 -0.56
N THR A 21 15.43 -0.69 -1.06
CA THR A 21 16.45 -1.72 -0.79
C THR A 21 17.83 -1.24 -1.21
N LEU A 22 17.97 -0.71 -2.44
CA LEU A 22 19.24 -0.17 -2.93
C LEU A 22 19.81 0.94 -2.04
N TYR A 23 18.94 1.81 -1.51
CA TYR A 23 19.37 2.88 -0.60
C TYR A 23 19.82 2.34 0.76
N LEU A 24 19.15 1.31 1.28
CA LEU A 24 19.55 0.65 2.53
C LEU A 24 20.88 -0.10 2.39
N ASP A 25 21.09 -0.81 1.27
CA ASP A 25 22.36 -1.48 0.96
C ASP A 25 23.50 -0.46 0.90
N TYR A 26 23.25 0.70 0.30
CA TYR A 26 24.22 1.80 0.29
C TYR A 26 24.54 2.29 1.70
N ALA A 27 23.52 2.43 2.56
CA ALA A 27 23.70 2.85 3.93
C ALA A 27 24.51 1.83 4.76
N GLU A 28 24.26 0.53 4.54
CA GLU A 28 25.02 -0.57 5.14
C GLU A 28 26.50 -0.49 4.74
N LEU A 29 26.82 -0.27 3.47
CA LEU A 29 28.20 -0.08 3.00
C LEU A 29 28.91 1.11 3.67
N GLN A 30 28.20 2.22 3.94
CA GLN A 30 28.80 3.34 4.68
C GLN A 30 29.06 2.97 6.15
N ALA A 31 28.14 2.22 6.76
CA ALA A 31 28.28 1.74 8.13
C ALA A 31 29.45 0.76 8.28
N GLU A 32 29.61 -0.20 7.36
CA GLU A 32 30.75 -1.12 7.34
C GLU A 32 32.09 -0.39 7.24
N ARG A 33 32.14 0.68 6.45
CA ARG A 33 33.32 1.54 6.30
C ARG A 33 33.57 2.46 7.49
N LYS A 34 32.71 2.42 8.51
CA LYS A 34 32.78 3.27 9.71
C LYS A 34 32.80 4.76 9.36
N ILE A 35 32.09 5.16 8.31
CA ILE A 35 31.96 6.56 7.92
C ILE A 35 30.82 7.15 8.76
N PRO A 36 31.11 8.00 9.76
CA PRO A 36 30.06 8.66 10.52
C PRO A 36 29.30 9.62 9.60
N MET A 37 27.97 9.55 9.64
CA MET A 37 27.09 10.42 8.85
C MET A 37 26.01 11.00 9.76
N SER A 38 25.73 12.29 9.61
CA SER A 38 24.60 12.94 10.26
C SER A 38 23.30 12.69 9.49
N MET A 39 22.15 12.94 10.13
CA MET A 39 20.85 12.88 9.45
C MET A 39 20.75 13.88 8.28
N GLU A 40 21.44 15.02 8.35
CA GLU A 40 21.50 15.99 7.25
C GLU A 40 22.29 15.43 6.06
N ASP A 41 23.39 14.71 6.31
CA ASP A 41 24.17 14.08 5.26
C ASP A 41 23.37 12.97 4.55
N TRP A 42 22.60 12.19 5.31
CA TRP A 42 21.68 11.20 4.75
C TRP A 42 20.61 11.84 3.86
N ALA A 43 20.01 12.95 4.29
CA ALA A 43 19.04 13.66 3.46
C ALA A 43 19.65 14.12 2.13
N LYS A 44 20.82 14.77 2.17
CA LYS A 44 21.53 15.22 0.96
C LYS A 44 21.90 14.06 0.02
N ARG A 45 22.32 12.92 0.58
CA ARG A 45 22.65 11.73 -0.23
C ARG A 45 21.42 11.06 -0.81
N LEU A 46 20.30 11.05 -0.09
CA LEU A 46 19.03 10.58 -0.62
C LEU A 46 18.57 11.42 -1.82
N ASP A 47 18.67 12.74 -1.71
CA ASP A 47 18.32 13.65 -2.80
C ASP A 47 19.13 13.32 -4.07
N GLY A 48 20.46 13.24 -3.95
CA GLY A 48 21.33 12.88 -5.08
C GLY A 48 21.10 11.44 -5.59
N PHE A 49 20.73 10.51 -4.70
CA PHE A 49 20.40 9.14 -5.07
C PHE A 49 19.11 9.07 -5.91
N LEU A 50 18.09 9.84 -5.54
CA LEU A 50 16.85 9.93 -6.30
C LEU A 50 17.08 10.53 -7.69
N GLU A 51 17.84 11.63 -7.78
CA GLU A 51 18.22 12.25 -9.06
C GLU A 51 18.99 11.29 -9.97
N PHE A 52 19.98 10.58 -9.41
CA PHE A 52 20.78 9.60 -10.15
C PHE A 52 19.92 8.46 -10.73
N ASN A 53 18.89 8.03 -9.99
CA ASN A 53 17.94 7.00 -10.44
C ASN A 53 16.84 7.56 -11.36
N GLY A 54 16.92 8.83 -11.76
CA GLY A 54 15.99 9.47 -12.69
C GLY A 54 14.67 9.92 -12.07
N ASN A 55 14.59 10.02 -10.74
CA ASN A 55 13.42 10.57 -10.06
C ASN A 55 13.54 12.09 -9.92
N GLU A 56 12.41 12.77 -10.08
CA GLU A 56 12.33 14.21 -9.83
C GLU A 56 12.31 14.50 -8.33
N LEU A 57 13.19 15.37 -7.87
CA LEU A 57 13.14 15.87 -6.50
C LEU A 57 11.96 16.82 -6.33
N LEU A 58 11.32 16.72 -5.17
CA LEU A 58 10.26 17.65 -4.78
C LEU A 58 10.89 18.98 -4.33
N ILE A 59 11.14 19.87 -5.28
CA ILE A 59 11.67 21.21 -5.00
C ILE A 59 10.51 22.13 -4.60
N GLY A 60 10.27 22.26 -3.29
CA GLY A 60 9.22 23.11 -2.71
C GLY A 60 7.95 22.34 -2.31
N PRO A 61 6.86 23.04 -1.92
CA PRO A 61 5.63 22.41 -1.41
C PRO A 61 4.80 21.65 -2.47
N GLY A 62 5.35 21.43 -3.68
CA GLY A 62 4.62 20.88 -4.82
C GLY A 62 3.65 21.88 -5.44
N LYS A 63 2.90 21.43 -6.46
CA LYS A 63 1.88 22.24 -7.16
C LYS A 63 0.47 22.09 -6.59
N ILE A 64 0.22 21.04 -5.82
CA ILE A 64 -1.10 20.65 -5.34
C ILE A 64 -1.26 21.12 -3.90
N SER A 65 -2.26 21.95 -3.63
CA SER A 65 -2.55 22.39 -2.26
C SER A 65 -3.15 21.24 -1.43
N ALA A 66 -2.96 21.29 -0.11
CA ALA A 66 -3.56 20.31 0.79
C ALA A 66 -5.09 20.23 0.66
N GLU A 67 -5.76 21.36 0.38
CA GLU A 67 -7.20 21.41 0.08
C GLU A 67 -7.56 20.65 -1.18
N GLN A 68 -6.80 20.83 -2.26
CA GLN A 68 -7.04 20.12 -3.52
C GLN A 68 -6.81 18.61 -3.36
N ALA A 69 -5.76 18.21 -2.64
CA ALA A 69 -5.49 16.81 -2.33
C ALA A 69 -6.62 16.19 -1.49
N LYS A 70 -7.16 16.94 -0.52
CA LYS A 70 -8.29 16.51 0.31
C LYS A 70 -9.57 16.33 -0.51
N LEU A 71 -9.91 17.31 -1.35
CA LEU A 71 -11.09 17.24 -2.22
C LEU A 71 -10.99 16.05 -3.19
N HIS A 72 -9.81 15.82 -3.75
CA HIS A 72 -9.57 14.67 -4.62
C HIS A 72 -9.76 13.35 -3.88
N ALA A 73 -9.18 13.22 -2.67
CA ALA A 73 -9.32 12.03 -1.84
C ALA A 73 -10.78 11.74 -1.45
N GLU A 74 -11.56 12.78 -1.11
CA GLU A 74 -12.99 12.65 -0.80
C GLU A 74 -13.79 12.20 -2.03
N THR A 75 -13.47 12.74 -3.21
CA THR A 75 -14.12 12.37 -4.47
C THR A 75 -13.84 10.92 -4.86
N GLU A 76 -12.58 10.47 -4.77
CA GLU A 76 -12.22 9.07 -5.06
C GLU A 76 -12.77 8.10 -4.02
N PHE A 77 -12.84 8.51 -2.74
CA PHE A 77 -13.46 7.71 -1.69
C PHE A 77 -14.94 7.48 -1.95
N GLU A 78 -15.68 8.49 -2.39
CA GLU A 78 -17.12 8.36 -2.70
C GLU A 78 -17.35 7.33 -3.83
N LYS A 79 -16.51 7.33 -4.87
CA LYS A 79 -16.56 6.33 -5.95
C LYS A 79 -16.27 4.93 -5.42
N TYR A 80 -15.24 4.78 -4.58
CA TYR A 80 -14.85 3.49 -4.03
C TYR A 80 -15.90 2.95 -3.04
N ARG A 81 -16.52 3.81 -2.23
CA ARG A 81 -17.56 3.43 -1.26
C ARG A 81 -18.71 2.69 -1.94
N ILE A 82 -19.19 3.20 -3.08
CA ILE A 82 -20.27 2.56 -3.84
C ILE A 82 -19.88 1.14 -4.29
N ILE A 83 -18.65 0.96 -4.76
CA ILE A 83 -18.12 -0.35 -5.17
C ILE A 83 -17.96 -1.27 -3.96
N GLN A 84 -17.43 -0.75 -2.86
CA GLN A 84 -17.23 -1.52 -1.62
C GLN A 84 -18.57 -2.01 -1.06
N ASP A 85 -19.59 -1.14 -1.00
CA ASP A 85 -20.93 -1.50 -0.50
C ASP A 85 -21.58 -2.60 -1.36
N GLN A 86 -21.32 -2.62 -2.67
CA GLN A 86 -21.81 -3.67 -3.57
C GLN A 86 -21.09 -5.01 -3.39
N LEU A 87 -19.79 -4.98 -3.12
CA LEU A 87 -18.96 -6.18 -2.90
C LEU A 87 -18.91 -6.60 -1.41
N TYR A 88 -19.59 -5.89 -0.52
CA TYR A 88 -19.55 -6.17 0.90
C TYR A 88 -20.34 -7.45 1.20
N GLU A 89 -19.61 -8.50 1.54
CA GLU A 89 -20.13 -9.71 2.15
C GLU A 89 -19.79 -9.66 3.64
N SER A 90 -20.80 -9.67 4.51
CA SER A 90 -20.56 -9.71 5.95
C SER A 90 -19.88 -11.03 6.32
N ASP A 91 -18.90 -10.99 7.22
CA ASP A 91 -18.28 -12.20 7.77
C ASP A 91 -19.32 -13.13 8.43
N PHE A 92 -20.44 -12.57 8.89
CA PHE A 92 -21.59 -13.32 9.38
C PHE A 92 -22.33 -14.06 8.27
N ASP A 93 -22.55 -13.42 7.12
CA ASP A 93 -23.21 -14.03 5.96
C ASP A 93 -22.32 -15.14 5.36
N ARG A 94 -21.00 -14.90 5.31
CA ARG A 94 -20.01 -15.90 4.95
C ARG A 94 -20.01 -17.09 5.92
N PHE A 95 -20.10 -16.83 7.22
CA PHE A 95 -20.18 -17.87 8.24
C PHE A 95 -21.46 -18.71 8.10
N LEU A 96 -22.61 -18.08 7.85
CA LEU A 96 -23.88 -18.78 7.59
C LEU A 96 -23.82 -19.63 6.32
N ALA A 97 -23.22 -19.11 5.24
CA ALA A 97 -23.05 -19.85 4.00
C ALA A 97 -22.13 -21.08 4.17
N MET A 98 -21.05 -20.95 4.95
CA MET A 98 -20.20 -22.08 5.34
C MET A 98 -20.93 -23.08 6.25
N GLY A 99 -21.79 -22.61 7.16
CA GLY A 99 -22.58 -23.49 8.02
C GLY A 99 -23.64 -24.28 7.25
N GLN A 100 -24.29 -23.66 6.25
CA GLN A 100 -25.30 -24.32 5.42
C GLN A 100 -24.72 -25.40 4.50
N SER A 101 -23.51 -25.23 3.97
CA SER A 101 -22.86 -26.26 3.16
C SER A 101 -22.50 -27.51 3.98
N VAL A 102 -22.15 -27.35 5.25
CA VAL A 102 -21.86 -28.47 6.16
C VAL A 102 -23.13 -29.25 6.54
N VAL A 103 -24.29 -28.58 6.63
CA VAL A 103 -25.56 -29.22 6.99
C VAL A 103 -26.16 -30.03 5.82
N LEU A 104 -25.87 -29.67 4.56
CA LEU A 104 -26.38 -30.40 3.39
C LEU A 104 -25.70 -31.75 3.12
N ASP A 105 -24.54 -32.00 3.74
CA ASP A 105 -23.80 -33.27 3.59
C ASP A 105 -24.19 -34.33 4.65
N GLU A 106 -24.80 -33.93 5.77
CA GLU A 106 -25.21 -34.84 6.86
C GLU A 106 -26.58 -35.53 6.63
N ASP A 107 -27.42 -35.01 5.73
CA ASP A 107 -28.81 -35.46 5.52
C ASP A 107 -29.03 -36.32 4.25
N LYS A 108 -28.02 -37.04 3.75
CA LYS A 108 -28.27 -38.14 2.79
C LYS A 108 -28.63 -39.41 3.54
N PRO A 109 -29.90 -39.88 3.50
CA PRO A 109 -30.27 -41.12 4.15
C PRO A 109 -29.50 -42.26 3.47
N SER A 110 -28.66 -42.93 4.24
CA SER A 110 -27.97 -44.16 3.84
C SER A 110 -29.02 -45.22 3.51
N ILE A 111 -29.38 -45.35 2.24
CA ILE A 111 -30.17 -46.49 1.77
C ILE A 111 -29.27 -47.71 1.84
N LYS A 112 -29.46 -48.51 2.90
CA LYS A 112 -28.89 -49.86 3.02
C LYS A 112 -29.39 -50.72 1.86
N LYS A 113 -28.45 -51.31 1.12
CA LYS A 113 -28.63 -52.58 0.41
C LYS A 113 -27.44 -53.48 0.72
#